data_AF-A0A973BGW8-F1
#
_entry.id   AF-A0A973BGW8-F1
#
_cell.length_a   1.000
_cell.length_b   1.000
_cell.length_c   1.000
_cell.angle_alpha   90.00
_cell.angle_beta   90.00
_cell.angle_gamma   90.00
#
_symmetry.space_group_name_H-M   'P 1'
#
loop_
_entity.id
_entity.type
_entity.pdbx_description
1 polymer ?
#
loop_
_entity_poly.entity_id
_entity_poly.type
_entity_poly.pdbx_seq_one_letter_code
_entity_poly.pdbx_strand_id
1 'polypeptide(L)'
;MTVQSMRPELSEGDIIRLMKGETSEERATVAHRLCRRIATDVLTEEERLFADEIIQILAQDTAELVRRTLSVTLRNSPRMPHSVAVQLAQDVESVAIPLLENSPVFSDEDLIELVLSVTAAKQAAIAGRASVSGTLSEVICEHADELAVETISGNVGADLSDRA
;
A
#
# COMPACT_ATOMS: atom_id res chain seq x y z
N MET A 1 25.12 -30.92 9.07
CA MET A 1 24.55 -30.82 7.71
C MET A 1 23.08 -30.48 7.84
N THR A 2 22.75 -29.20 7.86
CA THR A 2 21.37 -28.71 7.92
C THR A 2 20.88 -28.52 6.49
N VAL A 3 19.74 -29.12 6.20
CA VAL A 3 19.09 -29.11 4.89
C VAL A 3 18.68 -27.68 4.57
N GLN A 4 19.52 -26.95 3.82
CA GLN A 4 19.17 -25.68 3.20
C GLN A 4 18.05 -25.98 2.22
N SER A 5 16.81 -25.69 2.63
CA SER A 5 15.66 -25.79 1.75
C SER A 5 15.92 -24.83 0.60
N MET A 6 16.05 -25.33 -0.62
CA MET A 6 16.21 -24.56 -1.86
C MET A 6 14.96 -23.70 -2.08
N ARG A 7 14.81 -22.62 -1.31
CA ARG A 7 13.90 -21.54 -1.63
C ARG A 7 14.62 -20.72 -2.70
N PRO A 8 14.08 -20.59 -3.91
CA PRO A 8 14.69 -19.71 -4.90
C PRO A 8 14.76 -18.30 -4.30
N GLU A 9 15.90 -17.64 -4.42
CA GLU A 9 16.15 -16.25 -3.98
C GLU A 9 15.36 -15.28 -4.86
N LEU A 10 15.09 -14.06 -4.39
CA LEU A 10 14.57 -13.02 -5.29
C LEU A 10 15.67 -12.68 -6.31
N SER A 11 15.34 -12.76 -7.60
CA SER A 11 16.35 -12.66 -8.66
C SER A 11 15.82 -11.95 -9.90
N GLU A 12 16.74 -11.58 -10.79
CA GLU A 12 16.44 -11.06 -12.14
C GLU A 12 15.48 -11.98 -12.93
N GLY A 13 15.52 -13.30 -12.68
CA GLY A 13 14.59 -14.25 -13.30
C GLY A 13 13.12 -14.00 -12.94
N ASP A 14 12.83 -13.45 -11.76
CA ASP A 14 11.48 -13.07 -11.35
C ASP A 14 11.00 -11.82 -12.09
N ILE A 15 11.90 -10.85 -12.32
CA ILE A 15 11.64 -9.67 -13.16
C ILE A 15 11.33 -10.08 -14.60
N ILE A 16 12.15 -10.96 -15.18
CA ILE A 16 11.97 -11.46 -16.54
C ILE A 16 10.62 -12.19 -16.68
N ARG A 17 10.23 -12.99 -15.69
CA ARG A 17 8.93 -13.69 -15.69
C ARG A 17 7.77 -12.72 -15.65
N LEU A 18 7.88 -11.65 -14.86
CA LEU A 18 6.87 -10.60 -14.79
C LEU A 18 6.71 -9.91 -16.14
N MET A 19 7.83 -9.53 -16.78
CA MET A 19 7.84 -8.88 -18.09
C MET A 19 7.33 -9.78 -19.23
N LYS A 20 7.47 -11.11 -19.09
CA LYS A 20 7.02 -12.09 -20.09
C LYS A 20 5.56 -12.50 -19.98
N GLY A 21 4.84 -12.11 -18.92
CA GLY A 21 3.42 -12.47 -18.77
C GLY A 21 2.57 -11.83 -19.87
N GLU A 22 1.95 -12.65 -20.71
CA GLU A 22 1.20 -12.20 -21.89
C GLU A 22 -0.12 -11.55 -21.49
N THR A 23 -0.72 -12.02 -20.38
CA THR A 23 -1.98 -11.49 -19.85
C THR A 23 -1.81 -10.79 -18.50
N SER A 24 -2.74 -9.89 -18.17
CA SER A 24 -2.78 -9.23 -16.86
C SER A 24 -3.01 -10.20 -15.71
N GLU A 25 -3.72 -11.31 -15.92
CA GLU A 25 -4.00 -12.33 -14.91
C GLU A 25 -2.75 -13.13 -14.55
N GLU A 26 -1.95 -13.50 -15.54
CA GLU A 26 -0.66 -14.17 -15.33
C GLU A 26 0.30 -13.26 -14.56
N ARG A 27 0.42 -12.00 -14.98
CA ARG A 27 1.25 -11.02 -14.26
C ARG A 27 0.77 -10.80 -12.84
N ALA A 28 -0.55 -10.68 -12.61
CA ALA A 28 -1.11 -10.56 -11.26
C ALA A 28 -0.82 -11.80 -10.40
N THR A 29 -0.88 -13.01 -10.98
CA THR A 29 -0.55 -14.25 -10.26
C THR A 29 0.93 -14.31 -9.87
N VAL A 30 1.82 -13.87 -10.76
CA VAL A 30 3.26 -13.75 -10.46
C VAL A 30 3.48 -12.67 -9.40
N ALA A 31 2.90 -11.48 -9.57
CA ALA A 31 2.96 -10.37 -8.63
C ALA A 31 2.54 -10.81 -7.22
N HIS A 32 1.40 -11.50 -7.10
CA HIS A 32 0.91 -12.00 -5.81
C HIS A 32 1.96 -12.87 -5.10
N ARG A 33 2.58 -13.81 -5.81
CA ARG A 33 3.60 -14.70 -5.23
C ARG A 33 4.86 -13.94 -4.81
N LEU A 34 5.30 -12.98 -5.63
CA LEU A 34 6.49 -12.17 -5.34
C LEU A 34 6.25 -11.24 -4.16
N CYS A 35 5.15 -10.48 -4.17
CA CYS A 35 4.78 -9.60 -3.07
C CYS A 35 4.60 -10.36 -1.75
N ARG A 36 4.04 -11.57 -1.78
CA ARG A 36 3.95 -12.43 -0.58
C ARG A 36 5.33 -12.79 -0.03
N ARG A 37 6.28 -13.19 -0.88
CA ARG A 37 7.67 -13.44 -0.46
C ARG A 37 8.33 -12.19 0.09
N ILE A 38 8.17 -11.06 -0.60
CA ILE A 38 8.66 -9.76 -0.15
C ILE A 38 8.06 -9.37 1.19
N ALA A 39 6.81 -9.74 1.51
CA ALA A 39 6.22 -9.43 2.80
C ALA A 39 6.72 -10.33 3.94
N THR A 40 7.00 -11.62 3.67
CA THR A 40 7.24 -12.62 4.73
C THR A 40 8.70 -13.00 4.94
N ASP A 41 9.52 -13.00 3.89
CA ASP A 41 10.84 -13.64 3.94
C ASP A 41 11.88 -12.72 4.58
N VAL A 42 12.95 -13.27 5.15
CA VAL A 42 14.09 -12.45 5.60
C VAL A 42 14.99 -12.24 4.40
N LEU A 43 14.94 -11.03 3.83
CA LEU A 43 15.69 -10.68 2.62
C LEU A 43 17.10 -10.19 2.95
N THR A 44 18.07 -10.69 2.19
CA THR A 44 19.43 -10.13 2.13
C THR A 44 19.42 -8.72 1.52
N GLU A 45 20.54 -8.01 1.61
CA GLU A 45 20.65 -6.66 1.03
C GLU A 45 20.45 -6.67 -0.49
N GLU A 46 21.01 -7.68 -1.18
CA GLU A 46 20.85 -7.86 -2.63
C GLU A 46 19.39 -8.18 -3.00
N GLU A 47 18.73 -9.06 -2.25
CA GLU A 47 17.30 -9.38 -2.48
C GLU A 47 16.38 -8.19 -2.22
N ARG A 48 16.77 -7.24 -1.36
CA ARG A 48 16.00 -6.00 -1.16
C ARG A 48 16.06 -5.10 -2.39
N LEU A 49 17.22 -5.00 -3.04
CA LEU A 49 17.34 -4.24 -4.29
C LEU A 49 16.41 -4.81 -5.37
N PHE A 50 16.36 -6.14 -5.50
CA PHE A 50 15.42 -6.79 -6.40
C PHE A 50 13.96 -6.61 -5.97
N ALA A 51 13.66 -6.66 -4.67
CA ALA A 51 12.31 -6.42 -4.16
C ALA A 51 11.82 -5.01 -4.52
N ASP A 52 12.66 -3.99 -4.32
CA ASP A 52 12.33 -2.61 -4.64
C ASP A 52 12.10 -2.43 -6.15
N GLU A 53 12.96 -3.02 -6.98
CA GLU A 53 12.79 -3.00 -8.43
C GLU A 53 11.50 -3.70 -8.89
N ILE A 54 11.20 -4.88 -8.32
CA ILE A 54 9.96 -5.60 -8.61
C ILE A 54 8.74 -4.77 -8.21
N ILE A 55 8.75 -4.16 -7.03
CA ILE A 55 7.65 -3.31 -6.57
C ILE A 55 7.44 -2.13 -7.52
N GLN A 56 8.54 -1.49 -7.95
CA GLN A 56 8.49 -0.36 -8.89
C GLN A 56 7.88 -0.78 -10.24
N ILE A 57 8.31 -1.92 -10.79
CA ILE A 57 7.77 -2.45 -12.06
C ILE A 57 6.27 -2.73 -11.92
N LEU A 58 5.86 -3.38 -10.83
CA LEU A 58 4.46 -3.71 -10.56
C LEU A 58 3.58 -2.45 -10.40
N ALA A 59 4.09 -1.41 -9.76
CA ALA A 59 3.38 -0.14 -9.58
C ALA A 59 3.18 0.62 -10.90
N GLN A 60 4.01 0.35 -11.91
CA GLN A 60 3.92 0.96 -13.24
C GLN A 60 3.16 0.09 -14.25
N ASP A 61 2.66 -1.08 -13.86
CA ASP A 61 1.91 -1.95 -14.77
C ASP A 61 0.64 -1.25 -15.25
N THR A 62 0.39 -1.30 -16.56
CA THR A 62 -0.82 -0.73 -17.18
C THR A 62 -2.12 -1.34 -16.66
N ALA A 63 -2.09 -2.60 -16.22
CA ALA A 63 -3.26 -3.31 -15.75
C ALA A 63 -3.55 -2.99 -14.27
N GLU A 64 -4.74 -2.45 -14.01
CA GLU A 64 -5.25 -2.19 -12.65
C GLU A 64 -5.16 -3.42 -11.76
N LEU A 65 -5.47 -4.61 -12.29
CA LEU A 65 -5.43 -5.87 -11.55
C LEU A 65 -4.06 -6.14 -10.92
N VAL A 66 -2.98 -5.81 -11.63
CA VAL A 66 -1.61 -6.03 -11.15
C VAL A 66 -1.27 -5.03 -10.05
N ARG A 67 -1.55 -3.74 -10.27
CA ARG A 67 -1.32 -2.68 -9.28
C ARG A 67 -2.15 -2.90 -8.00
N ARG A 68 -3.40 -3.33 -8.15
CA ARG A 68 -4.27 -3.73 -7.03
C ARG A 68 -3.68 -4.92 -6.28
N THR A 69 -3.16 -5.91 -6.99
CA THR A 69 -2.55 -7.08 -6.35
C THR A 69 -1.36 -6.67 -5.48
N LEU A 70 -0.48 -5.81 -6.00
CA LEU A 70 0.63 -5.23 -5.24
C LEU A 70 0.13 -4.52 -3.98
N SER A 71 -0.82 -3.60 -4.13
CA SER A 71 -1.41 -2.84 -3.03
C SER A 71 -2.00 -3.75 -1.94
N VAL A 72 -2.89 -4.67 -2.31
CA VAL A 72 -3.57 -5.56 -1.36
C VAL A 72 -2.60 -6.49 -0.65
N THR A 73 -1.55 -6.97 -1.31
CA THR A 73 -0.59 -7.91 -0.72
C THR A 73 0.43 -7.23 0.20
N LEU A 74 0.84 -6.01 -0.12
CA LEU A 74 1.82 -5.26 0.67
C LEU A 74 1.21 -4.20 1.59
N ARG A 75 -0.11 -4.07 1.66
CA ARG A 75 -0.80 -3.04 2.47
C ARG A 75 -0.39 -2.92 3.94
N ASN A 76 0.13 -3.97 4.57
CA ASN A 76 0.58 -3.95 5.96
C ASN A 76 2.11 -4.05 6.08
N SER A 77 2.82 -4.05 4.95
CA SER A 77 4.25 -4.30 4.92
C SER A 77 5.03 -2.99 5.04
N PRO A 78 5.97 -2.87 5.98
CA PRO A 78 6.87 -1.73 6.05
C PRO A 78 7.92 -1.75 4.92
N ARG A 79 7.92 -2.77 4.05
CA ARG A 79 8.83 -2.91 2.93
C ARG A 79 8.33 -2.25 1.65
N MET A 80 7.13 -1.66 1.66
CA MET A 80 6.68 -0.85 0.54
C MET A 80 7.49 0.45 0.50
N PRO A 81 8.17 0.78 -0.61
CA PRO A 81 8.82 2.08 -0.74
C PRO A 81 7.79 3.20 -0.61
N HIS A 82 8.12 4.22 0.19
CA HIS A 82 7.25 5.36 0.46
C HIS A 82 6.76 6.03 -0.83
N SER A 83 7.67 6.29 -1.77
CA SER A 83 7.36 6.89 -3.07
C SER A 83 6.32 6.10 -3.87
N VAL A 84 6.40 4.76 -3.83
CA VAL A 84 5.43 3.88 -4.50
C VAL A 84 4.08 3.91 -3.79
N ALA A 85 4.08 3.94 -2.45
CA ALA A 85 2.83 4.03 -1.70
C ALA A 85 2.08 5.33 -2.01
N VAL A 86 2.77 6.47 -2.04
CA VAL A 86 2.18 7.77 -2.40
C VAL A 86 1.67 7.77 -3.84
N GLN A 87 2.43 7.20 -4.78
CA GLN A 87 1.98 7.05 -6.17
C GLN A 87 0.67 6.23 -6.25
N LEU A 88 0.62 5.08 -5.58
CA LEU A 88 -0.55 4.18 -5.61
C LEU A 88 -1.75 4.73 -4.84
N ALA A 89 -1.54 5.58 -3.83
CA ALA A 89 -2.61 6.28 -3.11
C ALA A 89 -3.40 7.24 -4.01
N GLN A 90 -2.75 7.79 -5.04
CA GLN A 90 -3.36 8.69 -6.02
C GLN A 90 -4.04 7.93 -7.18
N ASP A 91 -3.83 6.63 -7.31
CA ASP A 91 -4.41 5.76 -8.34
C ASP A 91 -5.93 5.54 -8.15
N VAL A 92 -6.56 4.68 -8.95
CA VAL A 92 -7.98 4.33 -8.79
C VAL A 92 -8.27 3.73 -7.39
N GLU A 93 -9.51 3.86 -6.93
CA GLU A 93 -9.92 3.51 -5.57
C GLU A 93 -9.60 2.06 -5.19
N SER A 94 -9.77 1.12 -6.13
CA SER A 94 -9.49 -0.31 -5.92
C SER A 94 -8.01 -0.60 -5.58
N VAL A 95 -7.09 0.29 -5.98
CA VAL A 95 -5.65 0.23 -5.74
C VAL A 95 -5.26 1.06 -4.52
N ALA A 96 -5.83 2.26 -4.38
CA ALA A 96 -5.47 3.20 -3.33
C ALA A 96 -5.98 2.80 -1.94
N ILE A 97 -7.25 2.40 -1.84
CA ILE A 97 -7.94 2.15 -0.56
C ILE A 97 -7.17 1.18 0.35
N PRO A 98 -6.70 0.00 -0.11
CA PRO A 98 -6.00 -0.94 0.76
C PRO A 98 -4.76 -0.33 1.44
N LEU A 99 -4.03 0.55 0.74
CA LEU A 99 -2.86 1.24 1.29
C LEU A 99 -3.26 2.34 2.27
N LEU A 100 -4.23 3.18 1.89
CA LEU A 100 -4.69 4.29 2.71
C LEU A 100 -5.22 3.82 4.08
N GLU A 101 -5.90 2.67 4.12
CA GLU A 101 -6.46 2.10 5.34
C GLU A 101 -5.41 1.50 6.28
N ASN A 102 -4.33 0.91 5.76
CA ASN A 102 -3.50 0.02 6.59
C ASN A 102 -1.99 0.24 6.48
N SER A 103 -1.52 0.97 5.46
CA SER A 103 -0.08 1.06 5.20
C SER A 103 0.65 1.81 6.32
N PRO A 104 1.71 1.23 6.89
CA PRO A 104 2.50 1.87 7.95
C PRO A 104 3.53 2.86 7.39
N VAL A 105 3.63 2.98 6.06
CA VAL A 105 4.71 3.76 5.42
C VAL A 105 4.35 5.24 5.25
N PHE A 106 3.08 5.62 5.36
CA PHE A 106 2.65 7.01 5.29
C PHE A 106 2.95 7.75 6.60
N SER A 107 3.50 8.96 6.51
CA SER A 107 3.51 9.90 7.63
C SER A 107 2.16 10.59 7.80
N ASP A 108 1.98 11.25 8.92
CA ASP A 108 0.80 12.07 9.15
C ASP A 108 0.70 13.21 8.13
N GLU A 109 1.83 13.82 7.77
CA GLU A 109 1.87 14.86 6.73
C GLU A 109 1.39 14.33 5.38
N ASP A 110 1.82 13.13 4.98
CA ASP A 110 1.34 12.52 3.73
C ASP A 110 -0.18 12.30 3.76
N LEU A 111 -0.71 11.79 4.88
CA LEU A 111 -2.14 11.51 5.03
C LEU A 111 -2.96 12.80 5.02
N ILE A 112 -2.47 13.88 5.63
CA ILE A 112 -3.09 15.20 5.60
C ILE A 112 -3.15 15.73 4.16
N GLU A 113 -2.04 15.67 3.41
CA GLU A 113 -2.01 16.10 2.00
C GLU A 113 -2.95 15.26 1.13
N LEU A 114 -3.03 13.96 1.39
CA LEU A 114 -3.93 13.05 0.69
C LEU A 114 -5.39 13.40 0.98
N VAL A 115 -5.78 13.64 2.23
CA VAL A 115 -7.15 14.04 2.59
C VAL A 115 -7.60 15.25 1.77
N LEU A 116 -6.73 16.24 1.55
CA LEU A 116 -7.06 17.46 0.80
C LEU A 116 -7.17 17.28 -0.71
N SER A 117 -6.70 16.15 -1.27
CA SER A 117 -6.55 15.96 -2.72
C SER A 117 -7.29 14.75 -3.30
N VAL A 118 -7.76 13.82 -2.45
CA VAL A 118 -8.38 12.55 -2.89
C VAL A 118 -9.90 12.56 -2.83
N THR A 119 -10.53 11.51 -3.36
CA THR A 119 -12.00 11.33 -3.37
C THR A 119 -12.54 11.01 -1.97
N ALA A 120 -13.85 11.24 -1.75
CA ALA A 120 -14.53 10.95 -0.48
C ALA A 120 -14.32 9.51 0.02
N ALA A 121 -14.35 8.52 -0.87
CA ALA A 121 -14.11 7.12 -0.50
C ALA A 121 -12.68 6.88 0.03
N LYS A 122 -11.69 7.55 -0.55
CA LYS A 122 -10.29 7.49 -0.11
C LYS A 122 -10.06 8.27 1.18
N GLN A 123 -10.74 9.40 1.37
CA GLN A 123 -10.73 10.13 2.64
C GLN A 123 -11.31 9.26 3.76
N ALA A 124 -12.42 8.56 3.51
CA ALA A 124 -13.01 7.63 4.46
C ALA A 124 -12.07 6.47 4.80
N ALA A 125 -11.32 5.95 3.82
CA ALA A 125 -10.26 4.97 4.07
C ALA A 125 -9.17 5.48 5.03
N ILE A 126 -8.75 6.74 4.90
CA ILE A 126 -7.80 7.38 5.83
C ILE A 126 -8.43 7.56 7.22
N ALA A 127 -9.67 8.02 7.27
CA ALA A 127 -10.43 8.20 8.51
C ALA A 127 -10.66 6.89 9.28
N GLY A 128 -10.74 5.76 8.57
CA GLY A 128 -10.96 4.42 9.13
C GLY A 128 -9.69 3.70 9.60
N ARG A 129 -8.51 4.34 9.55
CA ARG A 129 -7.25 3.73 10.01
C ARG A 129 -7.33 3.36 11.49
N ALA A 130 -6.64 2.29 11.88
CA ALA A 130 -6.65 1.80 13.26
C ALA A 130 -6.17 2.82 14.31
N SER A 131 -5.37 3.79 13.89
CA SER A 131 -5.01 4.96 14.69
C SER A 131 -4.96 6.18 13.77
N VAL A 132 -5.56 7.27 14.22
CA VAL A 132 -5.57 8.58 13.54
C VAL A 132 -5.15 9.62 14.55
N SER A 133 -4.11 10.41 14.24
CA SER A 133 -3.61 11.44 15.15
C SER A 133 -4.59 12.61 15.29
N GLY A 134 -4.44 13.41 16.35
CA GLY A 134 -5.30 14.56 16.57
C GLY A 134 -5.26 15.57 15.42
N THR A 135 -4.07 15.88 14.92
CA THR A 135 -3.89 16.80 13.79
C THR A 135 -4.59 16.30 12.52
N LEU A 136 -4.43 15.01 12.18
CA LEU A 136 -5.12 14.42 11.03
C LEU A 136 -6.64 14.38 11.23
N SER A 137 -7.08 14.12 12.47
CA SER A 137 -8.51 14.11 12.81
C SER A 137 -9.15 15.48 12.64
N GLU A 138 -8.50 16.56 13.09
CA GLU A 138 -8.95 17.94 12.88
C GLU A 138 -9.09 18.27 11.39
N VAL A 139 -8.07 17.92 10.58
CA VAL A 139 -8.10 18.13 9.13
C VAL A 139 -9.26 17.37 8.47
N ILE A 140 -9.52 16.13 8.89
CA ILE A 140 -10.64 15.34 8.36
C ILE A 140 -11.97 16.00 8.73
N CYS A 141 -12.14 16.44 9.97
CA CYS A 141 -13.36 17.11 10.42
C CYS A 141 -13.61 18.46 9.71
N GLU A 142 -12.56 19.22 9.39
CA GLU A 142 -12.68 20.54 8.78
C GLU A 142 -12.81 20.52 7.25
N HIS A 143 -12.14 19.57 6.58
CA HIS A 143 -11.95 19.61 5.13
C HIS A 143 -12.44 18.38 4.37
N ALA A 144 -12.68 17.25 5.04
CA ALA A 144 -13.10 16.04 4.34
C ALA A 144 -14.62 16.01 4.07
N ASP A 145 -15.02 15.10 3.19
CA ASP A 145 -16.41 14.86 2.85
C ASP A 145 -17.18 14.23 4.04
N GLU A 146 -18.51 14.35 4.02
CA GLU A 146 -19.41 13.83 5.06
C GLU A 146 -19.14 12.36 5.37
N LEU A 147 -18.85 11.54 4.36
CA LEU A 147 -18.53 10.12 4.55
C LEU A 147 -17.28 9.90 5.43
N ALA A 148 -16.25 10.73 5.26
CA ALA A 148 -15.02 10.62 6.05
C ALA A 148 -15.22 11.11 7.48
N VAL A 149 -16.01 12.18 7.65
CA VAL A 149 -16.39 12.71 8.97
C VAL A 149 -17.24 11.71 9.76
N GLU A 150 -18.19 11.04 9.11
CA GLU A 150 -18.96 9.95 9.72
C GLU A 150 -18.04 8.79 10.13
N THR A 151 -17.11 8.41 9.24
CA THR A 151 -16.17 7.32 9.50
C THR A 151 -15.26 7.61 10.70
N ILE A 152 -14.68 8.81 10.79
CA ILE A 152 -13.79 9.16 11.91
C ILE A 152 -14.55 9.30 13.22
N SER A 153 -15.81 9.78 13.19
CA SER A 153 -16.65 9.89 14.38
C SER A 153 -16.94 8.54 15.04
N GLY A 154 -17.02 7.47 14.23
CA GLY A 154 -17.15 6.09 14.70
C GLY A 154 -15.82 5.40 15.02
N ASN A 155 -14.67 6.04 14.73
CA ASN A 155 -13.36 5.43 14.88
C ASN A 155 -12.81 5.60 16.29
N VAL A 156 -12.88 4.51 17.07
CA VAL A 156 -12.35 4.46 18.45
C VAL A 156 -10.83 4.67 18.55
N GLY A 157 -10.10 4.52 17.44
CA GLY A 157 -8.65 4.75 17.36
C GLY A 157 -8.27 6.16 16.94
N ALA A 158 -9.25 7.02 16.64
CA ALA A 158 -9.02 8.42 16.31
C ALA A 158 -8.89 9.26 17.59
N ASP A 159 -7.85 10.09 17.65
CA ASP A 159 -7.68 11.08 18.70
C ASP A 159 -8.54 12.31 18.41
N LEU A 160 -9.81 12.22 18.79
CA LEU A 160 -10.75 13.32 18.74
C LEU A 160 -10.57 14.17 20.01
N SER A 161 -9.57 15.04 20.03
CA SER A 161 -9.41 15.97 21.16
C SER A 161 -10.63 16.90 21.28
N ASP A 162 -11.02 17.27 22.51
CA ASP A 162 -12.26 18.00 22.91
C ASP A 162 -12.41 19.44 22.33
N ARG A 163 -11.84 19.74 21.16
CA ARG A 163 -11.98 21.04 20.46
C ARG A 163 -12.86 20.98 19.21
N ALA A 164 -13.57 19.88 18.98
CA ALA A 164 -14.63 19.76 17.98
C ALA A 164 -15.95 20.39 18.44
#